data_AF-A0A2Z4LA43-F1
#
_entry.id   AF-A0A2Z4LA43-F1
#
_cell.length_a   1.000
_cell.length_b   1.000
_cell.length_c   1.000
_cell.angle_alpha   90.00
_cell.angle_beta   90.00
_cell.angle_gamma   90.00
#
_symmetry.space_group_name_H-M   'P 1'
#
loop_
_entity.id
_entity.type
_entity.pdbx_description
1 polymer ?
#
loop_
_entity_poly.entity_id
_entity_poly.type
_entity_poly.pdbx_seq_one_letter_code
_entity_poly.pdbx_strand_id
1 'polypeptide(L)'
;MKVSKNKKAKLQLLDANTKYASAMIISHDKFDSNTTLKYWNMILSNLPRECMITDGHTMYPSICKEFEIEQALCTFHAIQNVRDKPYKIINRNNTKRKNKSKKIKTIEEKLTELNNQYIHKRGRFRKKRD
;
A
#
# COMPACT_ATOMS: atom_id res chain seq x y z
N MET A 1 -15.46 -16.52 8.14
CA MET A 1 -16.09 -15.24 8.56
C MET A 1 -15.92 -14.22 7.43
N LYS A 2 -16.95 -13.99 6.61
CA LYS A 2 -16.92 -12.92 5.59
C LYS A 2 -17.14 -11.60 6.31
N VAL A 3 -16.07 -10.95 6.75
CA VAL A 3 -16.13 -9.56 7.21
C VAL A 3 -16.53 -8.74 5.98
N SER A 4 -17.81 -8.36 5.87
CA SER A 4 -18.18 -7.31 4.94
C SER A 4 -17.35 -6.10 5.34
N LYS A 5 -16.45 -5.67 4.44
CA LYS A 5 -15.56 -4.56 4.72
C LYS A 5 -16.37 -3.28 4.63
N ASN A 6 -17.16 -2.99 5.67
CA ASN A 6 -17.67 -1.65 5.91
C ASN A 6 -16.45 -0.78 6.19
N LYS A 7 -15.85 -0.26 5.11
CA LYS A 7 -14.70 0.63 5.18
C LYS A 7 -15.13 1.84 6.00
N LYS A 8 -14.34 2.17 7.02
CA LYS A 8 -14.53 3.36 7.85
C LYS A 8 -13.35 4.29 7.61
N ALA A 9 -13.61 5.58 7.50
CA ALA A 9 -12.62 6.63 7.51
C ALA A 9 -12.44 7.12 8.95
N LYS A 10 -11.22 7.53 9.29
CA LYS A 10 -10.90 8.16 10.58
C LYS A 10 -10.35 9.55 10.30
N LEU A 11 -11.08 10.57 10.69
CA LEU A 11 -10.57 11.94 10.78
C LEU A 11 -9.94 12.09 12.17
N GLN A 12 -8.70 12.54 12.24
CA GLN A 12 -7.99 12.70 13.51
C GLN A 12 -7.12 13.95 13.47
N LEU A 13 -7.18 14.73 14.54
CA LEU A 13 -6.19 15.75 14.87
C LEU A 13 -5.34 15.27 16.05
N LEU A 14 -4.05 15.53 15.99
CA LEU A 14 -3.13 15.39 17.10
C LEU A 14 -2.32 16.68 17.24
N ASP A 15 -2.46 17.35 18.37
CA ASP A 15 -1.68 18.53 18.73
C ASP A 15 -0.29 18.08 19.21
N ALA A 16 0.75 18.61 18.57
CA ALA A 16 2.13 18.26 18.86
C ALA A 16 2.61 18.79 20.23
N ASN A 17 2.06 19.92 20.69
CA ASN A 17 2.49 20.59 21.91
C ASN A 17 1.69 20.09 23.12
N THR A 18 0.37 20.04 23.01
CA THR A 18 -0.50 19.70 24.13
C THR A 18 -0.77 18.20 24.27
N LYS A 19 -0.41 17.40 23.25
CA LYS A 19 -0.80 15.98 23.10
C LYS A 19 -2.31 15.77 23.08
N TYR A 20 -3.10 16.83 22.87
CA TYR A 20 -4.53 16.72 22.64
C TYR A 20 -4.77 15.89 21.38
N ALA A 21 -5.67 14.92 21.47
CA ALA A 21 -6.04 14.07 20.35
C ALA A 21 -7.56 13.98 20.26
N SER A 22 -8.09 14.35 19.09
CA SER A 22 -9.51 14.19 18.78
C SER A 22 -9.65 13.35 17.54
N ALA A 23 -10.65 12.46 17.51
CA ALA A 23 -10.91 11.61 16.35
C ALA A 23 -12.41 11.41 16.13
N MET A 24 -12.80 11.38 14.86
CA MET A 24 -14.14 11.03 14.42
C MET A 24 -14.04 9.84 13.45
N ILE A 25 -14.79 8.77 13.76
CA ILE A 25 -14.89 7.60 12.89
C ILE A 25 -16.16 7.74 12.06
N ILE A 26 -16.00 7.73 10.75
CA ILE A 26 -17.08 7.94 9.79
C ILE A 26 -17.14 6.72 8.87
N SER A 27 -18.33 6.30 8.47
CA SER A 27 -18.49 5.28 7.44
C SER A 27 -18.09 5.87 6.07
N HIS A 28 -17.49 5.07 5.20
CA HIS A 28 -16.93 5.60 3.94
C HIS A 28 -17.98 6.30 3.05
N ASP A 29 -19.22 5.83 3.06
CA ASP A 29 -20.38 6.44 2.38
C ASP A 29 -20.71 7.85 2.87
N LYS A 30 -20.30 8.20 4.10
CA LYS A 30 -20.51 9.53 4.71
C LYS A 30 -19.24 10.39 4.72
N PHE A 31 -18.17 9.93 4.07
CA PHE A 31 -16.92 10.69 3.97
C PHE A 31 -17.00 11.69 2.81
N ASP A 32 -17.62 12.83 3.08
CA ASP A 32 -17.76 13.94 2.14
C ASP A 32 -17.15 15.25 2.68
N SER A 33 -17.09 16.27 1.82
CA SER A 33 -16.56 17.59 2.18
C SER A 33 -17.32 18.23 3.33
N ASN A 34 -18.65 18.08 3.38
CA ASN A 34 -19.50 18.67 4.41
C ASN A 34 -19.22 18.07 5.80
N THR A 35 -19.14 16.75 5.89
CA THR A 35 -18.89 16.04 7.14
C THR A 35 -17.49 16.36 7.66
N THR A 36 -16.53 16.45 6.75
CA THR A 36 -15.16 16.79 7.11
C THR A 36 -15.03 18.24 7.55
N LEU A 37 -15.69 19.17 6.86
CA LEU A 37 -15.70 20.56 7.24
C LEU A 37 -16.36 20.80 8.60
N LYS A 38 -17.47 20.10 8.90
CA LYS A 38 -18.10 20.13 10.22
C LYS A 38 -17.15 19.67 11.33
N TYR A 39 -16.41 18.59 11.08
CA TYR A 39 -15.39 18.10 12.02
C TYR A 39 -14.30 19.15 12.26
N TRP A 40 -13.70 19.71 11.21
CA TRP A 40 -12.63 20.70 11.35
C TRP A 40 -13.11 22.01 12.00
N ASN A 41 -14.31 22.48 11.67
CA ASN A 41 -14.92 23.63 12.35
C ASN A 41 -15.03 23.41 13.87
N MET A 42 -15.54 22.25 14.27
CA MET A 42 -15.69 21.90 15.69
C MET A 42 -14.35 21.85 16.42
N ILE A 43 -13.30 21.33 15.79
CA ILE A 43 -12.00 21.15 16.43
C ILE A 43 -11.17 22.44 16.42
N LEU A 44 -11.08 23.10 15.27
CA LEU A 44 -10.22 24.28 15.07
C LEU A 44 -10.80 25.55 15.68
N SER A 45 -12.09 25.58 16.05
CA SER A 45 -12.69 26.70 16.78
C SER A 45 -12.03 26.96 18.14
N ASN A 46 -11.43 25.94 18.77
CA ASN A 46 -10.92 26.02 20.14
C ASN A 46 -9.40 25.88 20.24
N LEU A 47 -8.68 25.88 19.12
CA LEU A 47 -7.23 25.63 19.08
C LEU A 47 -6.48 26.78 18.39
N PRO A 48 -5.27 27.14 18.85
CA PRO A 48 -4.41 28.08 18.15
C PRO A 48 -4.02 27.53 16.77
N ARG A 49 -4.04 28.40 15.77
CA ARG A 49 -3.97 28.06 14.35
C ARG A 49 -2.69 28.63 13.75
N GLU A 50 -1.60 27.88 13.83
CA GLU A 50 -0.34 28.26 13.16
C GLU A 50 -0.14 27.40 11.92
N CYS A 51 0.07 26.11 12.11
CA CYS A 51 0.43 25.18 11.06
C CYS A 51 -0.28 23.84 11.21
N MET A 52 -0.75 23.26 10.11
CA MET A 52 -1.30 21.91 10.07
C MET A 52 -0.42 21.00 9.20
N ILE A 53 0.07 19.91 9.82
CA ILE A 53 0.82 18.86 9.14
C ILE A 53 -0.17 17.81 8.64
N THR A 54 -0.24 17.61 7.32
CA THR A 54 -1.25 16.77 6.66
C THR A 54 -0.62 15.62 5.88
N ASP A 55 -1.38 14.55 5.64
CA ASP A 55 -0.93 13.40 4.83
C ASP A 55 -0.90 13.68 3.31
N GLY A 56 -1.37 14.87 2.89
CA GLY A 56 -1.45 15.28 1.49
C GLY A 56 -2.77 14.94 0.79
N HIS A 57 -3.83 14.57 1.51
CA HIS A 57 -5.16 14.42 0.91
C HIS A 57 -5.64 15.74 0.25
N THR A 58 -6.32 15.64 -0.89
CA THR A 58 -6.72 16.76 -1.75
C THR A 58 -7.66 17.76 -1.11
N MET A 59 -8.29 17.40 0.01
CA MET A 59 -9.23 18.26 0.74
C MET A 59 -8.55 19.25 1.70
N TYR A 60 -7.34 18.94 2.16
CA TYR A 60 -6.67 19.75 3.16
C TYR A 60 -6.30 21.15 2.68
N PRO A 61 -5.88 21.36 1.41
CA PRO A 61 -5.63 22.72 0.91
C PRO A 61 -6.83 23.66 1.05
N SER A 62 -8.05 23.19 0.76
CA SER A 62 -9.27 23.99 0.94
C SER A 62 -9.56 24.28 2.41
N ILE A 63 -9.36 23.30 3.29
CA ILE A 63 -9.59 23.45 4.73
C ILE A 63 -8.56 24.43 5.31
N CYS A 64 -7.27 24.24 5.04
CA CYS A 64 -6.22 25.16 5.46
C CYS A 64 -6.48 26.60 5.01
N LYS A 65 -6.92 26.78 3.76
CA LYS A 65 -7.28 28.10 3.24
C LYS A 65 -8.48 28.72 3.96
N GLU A 66 -9.52 27.94 4.25
CA GLU A 66 -10.73 28.42 4.95
C GLU A 66 -10.43 28.86 6.39
N PHE A 67 -9.52 28.18 7.08
CA PHE A 67 -9.15 28.48 8.46
C PHE A 67 -7.92 29.39 8.61
N GLU A 68 -7.35 29.87 7.50
CA GLU A 68 -6.11 30.67 7.46
C GLU A 68 -4.93 29.97 8.17
N ILE A 69 -4.77 28.66 7.94
CA ILE A 69 -3.71 27.83 8.52
C ILE A 69 -2.64 27.54 7.48
N GLU A 70 -1.36 27.69 7.84
CA GLU A 70 -0.28 27.23 6.98
C GLU A 70 -0.28 25.70 6.86
N GLN A 71 -0.21 25.20 5.63
CA GLN A 71 -0.17 23.76 5.38
C GLN A 71 1.27 23.27 5.22
N ALA A 72 1.64 22.26 6.01
CA ALA A 72 2.85 21.47 5.79
C ALA A 72 2.46 20.02 5.41
N LEU A 73 3.26 19.40 4.53
CA LEU A 73 3.13 17.98 4.23
C LEU A 73 3.89 17.15 5.27
N CYS A 74 3.29 16.05 5.70
CA CYS A 74 3.90 15.10 6.61
C CYS A 74 5.13 14.47 5.96
N THR A 75 6.30 14.72 6.54
CA THR A 75 7.58 14.18 6.07
C THR A 75 7.60 12.65 6.04
N PHE A 76 6.91 11.99 6.97
CA PHE A 76 6.75 10.53 6.97
C PHE A 76 6.05 10.03 5.69
N HIS A 77 4.93 10.65 5.31
CA HIS A 77 4.23 10.30 4.08
C HIS A 77 5.07 10.61 2.83
N ALA A 78 5.81 11.71 2.83
CA ALA A 78 6.74 12.03 1.76
C ALA A 78 7.84 10.94 1.61
N ILE A 79 8.47 10.54 2.71
CA ILE A 79 9.47 9.47 2.74
C ILE A 79 8.86 8.15 2.27
N GLN A 80 7.66 7.80 2.74
CA GLN A 80 6.96 6.58 2.35
C GLN A 80 6.67 6.57 0.84
N ASN A 81 6.19 7.68 0.29
CA ASN A 81 5.91 7.80 -1.15
C ASN A 81 7.17 7.63 -2.01
N VAL A 82 8.31 8.17 -1.55
CA VAL A 82 9.60 8.00 -2.21
C VAL A 82 10.08 6.55 -2.11
N ARG A 83 9.92 5.92 -0.93
CA ARG A 83 10.35 4.55 -0.65
C ARG A 83 9.50 3.51 -1.39
N ASP A 84 8.19 3.69 -1.50
CA ASP A 84 7.30 2.66 -2.04
C ASP A 84 7.55 2.37 -3.53
N LYS A 85 7.99 3.36 -4.30
CA LYS A 85 8.32 3.21 -5.73
C LYS A 85 9.43 2.17 -5.97
N PRO A 86 10.65 2.31 -5.41
CA PRO A 86 11.70 1.31 -5.58
C PRO A 86 11.33 -0.04 -4.97
N TYR A 87 10.63 -0.09 -3.83
CA TYR A 87 10.20 -1.36 -3.23
C TYR A 87 9.24 -2.14 -4.15
N LYS A 88 8.31 -1.47 -4.84
CA LYS A 88 7.44 -2.12 -5.84
C LYS A 88 8.26 -2.76 -6.97
N ILE A 89 9.29 -2.08 -7.46
CA ILE A 89 10.17 -2.60 -8.52
C ILE A 89 10.94 -3.83 -8.02
N ILE A 90 11.55 -3.72 -6.84
CA ILE A 90 12.29 -4.82 -6.20
C ILE A 90 11.38 -6.05 -6.02
N ASN A 91 10.18 -5.85 -5.48
CA ASN A 91 9.21 -6.93 -5.27
C ASN A 91 8.78 -7.60 -6.58
N ARG A 92 8.55 -6.81 -7.63
CA ARG A 92 8.23 -7.34 -8.97
C ARG A 92 9.37 -8.20 -9.51
N ASN A 93 10.62 -7.74 -9.36
CA ASN A 93 11.79 -8.48 -9.82
C ASN A 93 12.01 -9.77 -9.02
N ASN A 94 11.85 -9.72 -7.69
CA ASN A 94 11.93 -10.89 -6.83
C ASN A 94 10.87 -11.94 -7.20
N THR A 95 9.64 -11.49 -7.48
CA THR A 95 8.56 -12.38 -7.93
C THR A 95 8.88 -13.03 -9.27
N LYS A 96 9.40 -12.25 -10.24
CA LYS A 96 9.86 -12.79 -11.53
C LYS A 96 10.97 -13.83 -11.36
N ARG A 97 11.97 -13.54 -10.51
CA ARG A 97 13.08 -14.47 -10.21
C ARG A 97 12.56 -15.78 -9.61
N LYS A 98 11.68 -15.70 -8.59
CA LYS A 98 11.06 -16.87 -7.96
C LYS A 98 10.30 -17.73 -8.97
N ASN A 99 9.51 -17.11 -9.85
CA ASN A 99 8.73 -17.84 -10.86
C ASN A 99 9.63 -18.49 -11.92
N LYS A 100 10.68 -17.79 -12.38
CA LYS A 100 11.67 -18.38 -13.31
C LYS A 100 12.40 -19.56 -12.68
N SER A 101 12.85 -19.43 -11.44
CA SER A 101 13.53 -20.52 -10.72
C SER A 101 12.63 -21.75 -10.58
N LYS A 102 11.34 -21.58 -10.26
CA LYS A 102 10.38 -22.69 -10.24
C LYS A 102 10.25 -23.36 -11.61
N LYS A 103 10.13 -22.58 -12.69
CA LYS A 103 10.04 -23.13 -14.06
C LYS A 103 11.29 -23.93 -14.44
N ILE A 104 12.47 -23.43 -14.10
CA ILE A 104 13.75 -24.12 -14.36
C ILE A 104 13.75 -25.48 -13.67
N LYS A 105 13.45 -25.52 -12.36
CA LYS A 105 13.38 -26.79 -11.59
C LYS A 105 12.41 -27.79 -12.22
N THR A 106 11.22 -27.35 -12.59
CA THR A 106 10.22 -28.23 -13.24
C THR A 106 10.70 -28.75 -14.59
N ILE A 107 11.46 -27.97 -15.35
CA ILE A 107 12.05 -28.44 -16.63
C ILE A 107 13.18 -29.44 -16.36
N GLU A 108 14.05 -29.16 -15.38
CA GLU A 108 15.14 -30.06 -14.98
C GLU A 108 14.61 -31.42 -14.50
N GLU A 109 13.56 -31.43 -13.69
CA GLU A 109 12.87 -32.65 -13.24
C GLU A 109 12.34 -33.46 -14.44
N LYS A 110 11.63 -32.80 -15.38
CA LYS A 110 11.10 -33.45 -16.59
C LYS A 110 12.20 -33.99 -17.51
N LEU A 111 13.29 -33.25 -17.69
CA LEU A 111 14.44 -33.71 -18.48
C LEU A 111 15.09 -34.94 -17.83
N THR A 112 15.18 -34.96 -16.50
CA THR A 112 15.71 -36.09 -15.75
C THR A 112 14.84 -37.33 -15.92
N GLU A 113 13.51 -37.20 -15.80
CA GLU A 113 12.55 -38.28 -16.06
C GLU A 113 12.66 -38.82 -17.48
N LEU A 114 12.70 -37.95 -18.49
CA LEU A 114 12.85 -38.34 -19.89
C LEU A 114 14.18 -39.08 -20.12
N ASN A 115 15.30 -38.58 -19.59
CA ASN A 115 16.59 -39.25 -19.71
C ASN A 115 16.62 -40.61 -19.00
N ASN A 116 15.87 -40.77 -17.92
CA ASN A 116 15.75 -42.06 -17.23
C ASN A 116 14.94 -43.08 -18.03
N GLN A 117 13.91 -42.62 -18.76
CA GLN A 117 13.02 -43.45 -19.59
C GLN A 117 13.62 -43.89 -20.94
N TYR A 118 14.58 -43.13 -21.49
CA TYR A 118 15.13 -43.40 -22.82
C TYR A 118 16.66 -43.63 -22.76
N ILE A 119 17.15 -44.70 -23.39
CA ILE A 119 18.59 -44.91 -23.58
C ILE A 119 19.02 -44.09 -24.80
N HIS A 120 20.00 -43.18 -24.62
CA HIS A 120 20.66 -42.51 -25.72
C HIS A 120 21.42 -43.53 -26.57
N LYS A 121 20.89 -43.91 -27.73
CA LYS A 121 21.68 -44.46 -28.84
C LYS A 121 21.93 -43.36 -29.87
N ARG A 122 23.14 -43.33 -30.46
CA ARG A 122 23.48 -42.37 -31.52
C ARG A 122 22.36 -42.35 -32.58
N GLY A 123 21.72 -41.20 -32.75
CA GLY A 123 20.73 -40.92 -33.79
C GLY A 123 19.27 -41.29 -33.50
N ARG A 124 18.92 -42.08 -32.46
CA ARG A 124 17.52 -42.41 -32.11
C ARG A 124 17.32 -42.69 -30.62
N PHE A 125 16.26 -42.12 -30.04
CA PHE A 125 15.80 -42.44 -28.68
C PHE A 125 15.08 -43.80 -28.67
N ARG A 126 15.52 -44.74 -27.83
CA ARG A 126 14.83 -46.02 -27.60
C ARG A 126 14.34 -46.06 -26.16
N LYS A 127 13.03 -46.28 -25.96
CA LYS A 127 12.43 -46.43 -24.63
C LYS A 127 13.08 -47.63 -23.92
N LYS A 128 13.48 -47.49 -22.66
CA LYS A 128 13.95 -48.62 -21.84
C LYS A 128 12.80 -49.63 -21.77
N ARG A 129 13.10 -50.89 -22.10
CA ARG A 129 12.22 -52.02 -21.84
C ARG A 129 12.76 -52.71 -20.60
N ASP A 130 11.86 -53.04 -19.67
CA ASP A 130 12.13 -53.81 -18.46
C ASP A 130 12.68 -55.20 -18.80
#